data_AF-A0A8S1QY06-F1
#
_entry.id   AF-A0A8S1QY06-F1
#
_cell.length_a   1.000
_cell.length_b   1.000
_cell.length_c   1.000
_cell.angle_alpha   90.00
_cell.angle_beta   90.00
_cell.angle_gamma   90.00
#
_symmetry.space_group_name_H-M   'P 1'
#
loop_
_entity.id
_entity.type
_entity.pdbx_description
1 polymer ?
#
loop_
_entity_poly.entity_id
_entity_poly.type
_entity_poly.pdbx_seq_one_letter_code
_entity_poly.pdbx_strand_id
1 'polypeptide(L)'
;MLALLFFIFVTIYAQTYVGQNLCTALTTQADCGADVIKGKGWCYWNGVSCDTLPCYLIDEVAACRTGGSLQPGGAIIDCDSLETFSLQYDNVCCDKNLGKLNYAFVRFTMNFDGFVHQTSDAISITSLNVALSVKEMFKLYTINPWHVSIETDVVQFQAKLLAILNKYLDSPTRTVLLTQSRSHPFYLERTVYQSLQLLRDWTVRNKSPKTLRDAILPKIWSVALVALTRMTTFQPNYYQTNYYFINFAIIPYFRNQIKMQGQMHTLTIDWSGYSYTNNGFVMVYSYAPEQFGITKAYSDVVSIRPFLGNTVAYVDTQDNYDNLFYPLKFIYYWSDTSITIVQANLKLFAITNDADPTIYTDTGATFTCDSAARICTSSVYNPSSNPNLQKGQSYYIGLVDSVIDKKRAQCILAYNTWTTACA
;
A
#
# COMPACT_ATOMS: atom_id res chain seq x y z
N MET A 1 -57.77 13.15 -18.52
CA MET A 1 -57.21 11.88 -19.05
C MET A 1 -55.74 12.03 -19.47
N LEU A 2 -55.35 13.06 -20.23
CA LEU A 2 -53.96 13.28 -20.65
C LEU A 2 -52.95 13.49 -19.49
N ALA A 3 -53.33 14.24 -18.46
CA ALA A 3 -52.48 14.47 -17.28
C ALA A 3 -52.25 13.20 -16.43
N LEU A 4 -53.21 12.27 -16.43
CA LEU A 4 -53.12 11.00 -15.72
C LEU A 4 -52.19 10.02 -16.47
N LEU A 5 -52.28 10.00 -17.80
CA LEU A 5 -51.35 9.27 -18.66
C LEU A 5 -49.92 9.78 -18.56
N PHE A 6 -49.71 11.11 -18.45
CA PHE A 6 -48.39 11.70 -18.23
C PHE A 6 -47.81 11.31 -16.86
N PHE A 7 -48.60 11.34 -15.79
CA PHE A 7 -48.17 10.87 -14.47
C PHE A 7 -47.82 9.38 -14.45
N ILE A 8 -48.61 8.53 -15.13
CA ILE A 8 -48.33 7.09 -15.24
C ILE A 8 -47.04 6.84 -16.03
N PHE A 9 -46.79 7.56 -17.12
CA PHE A 9 -45.54 7.45 -17.88
C PHE A 9 -44.31 7.93 -17.09
N VAL A 10 -44.43 8.99 -16.27
CA VAL A 10 -43.34 9.46 -15.41
C VAL A 10 -43.04 8.47 -14.27
N THR A 11 -44.03 7.73 -13.74
CA THR A 11 -43.80 6.70 -12.72
C THR A 11 -43.24 5.38 -13.24
N ILE A 12 -43.50 5.00 -14.51
CA ILE A 12 -42.94 3.76 -15.10
C ILE A 12 -41.45 3.94 -15.43
N TYR A 13 -41.00 5.18 -15.63
CA TYR A 13 -39.59 5.56 -15.76
C TYR A 13 -38.97 6.04 -14.43
N ALA A 14 -39.49 5.60 -13.29
CA ALA A 14 -38.80 5.78 -12.02
C ALA A 14 -37.38 5.19 -12.17
N GLN A 15 -36.41 6.10 -12.27
CA GLN A 15 -35.01 5.77 -12.49
C GLN A 15 -34.58 4.76 -11.43
N THR A 16 -34.02 3.63 -11.86
CA THR A 16 -33.32 2.72 -10.97
C THR A 16 -32.32 3.53 -10.17
N TYR A 17 -32.46 3.53 -8.85
CA TYR A 17 -31.54 4.26 -7.99
C TYR A 17 -30.13 3.65 -8.13
N VAL A 18 -29.11 4.50 -8.02
CA VAL A 18 -27.71 4.06 -8.11
C VAL A 18 -27.44 2.94 -7.11
N GLY A 19 -26.90 1.81 -7.59
CA GLY A 19 -26.61 0.64 -6.77
C GLY A 19 -27.81 -0.24 -6.42
N GLN A 20 -29.03 0.04 -6.91
CA GLN A 20 -30.22 -0.79 -6.65
C GLN A 20 -30.22 -2.11 -7.41
N ASN A 21 -29.67 -2.12 -8.64
CA ASN A 21 -29.52 -3.35 -9.42
C ASN A 21 -28.34 -4.17 -8.88
N LEU A 22 -28.36 -5.49 -9.04
CA LEU A 22 -27.18 -6.31 -8.82
C LEU A 22 -26.23 -6.14 -10.02
N CYS A 23 -24.92 -6.11 -9.81
CA CYS A 23 -23.97 -6.08 -10.94
C CYS A 23 -24.22 -7.27 -11.88
N THR A 24 -24.58 -8.43 -11.35
CA THR A 24 -24.89 -9.63 -12.15
C THR A 24 -26.08 -9.47 -13.11
N ALA A 25 -26.95 -8.47 -12.90
CA ALA A 25 -28.02 -8.13 -13.83
C ALA A 25 -27.57 -7.26 -15.00
N LEU A 26 -26.35 -6.71 -14.93
CA LEU A 26 -25.72 -5.93 -16.00
C LEU A 26 -24.90 -6.89 -16.87
N THR A 27 -25.28 -7.02 -18.14
CA THR A 27 -24.75 -8.07 -19.02
C THR A 27 -23.74 -7.57 -20.04
N THR A 28 -23.52 -6.25 -20.14
CA THR A 28 -22.57 -5.67 -21.09
C THR A 28 -21.46 -4.89 -20.37
N GLN A 29 -20.27 -4.89 -20.97
CA GLN A 29 -19.13 -4.11 -20.47
C GLN A 29 -19.46 -2.62 -20.30
N ALA A 30 -20.27 -2.06 -21.19
CA ALA A 30 -20.70 -0.66 -21.12
C ALA A 30 -21.53 -0.39 -19.86
N ASP A 31 -22.38 -1.33 -19.45
CA ASP A 31 -23.23 -1.19 -18.27
C ASP A 31 -22.42 -1.23 -16.96
N CYS A 32 -21.28 -1.95 -16.90
CA CYS A 32 -20.48 -2.05 -15.67
C CYS A 32 -19.58 -0.85 -15.36
N GLY A 33 -19.44 0.12 -16.28
CA GLY A 33 -18.40 1.15 -16.13
C GLY A 33 -18.63 2.49 -16.83
N ALA A 34 -19.61 2.59 -17.74
CA ALA A 34 -19.85 3.83 -18.48
C ALA A 34 -20.91 4.74 -17.82
N ASP A 35 -21.89 4.17 -17.12
CA ASP A 35 -23.06 4.89 -16.59
C ASP A 35 -23.19 4.73 -15.07
N VAL A 36 -23.25 5.86 -14.34
CA VAL A 36 -23.39 5.95 -12.86
C VAL A 36 -24.68 5.28 -12.40
N ILE A 37 -25.73 5.34 -13.21
CA ILE A 37 -27.03 4.74 -12.89
C ILE A 37 -26.96 3.21 -12.98
N LYS A 38 -26.14 2.68 -13.90
CA LYS A 38 -26.09 1.24 -14.17
C LYS A 38 -25.03 0.51 -13.36
N GLY A 39 -23.79 0.99 -13.30
CA GLY A 39 -22.70 0.24 -12.66
C GLY A 39 -21.40 1.00 -12.41
N LYS A 40 -21.25 2.23 -12.94
CA LYS A 40 -20.03 3.00 -12.74
C LYS A 40 -19.83 3.31 -11.25
N GLY A 41 -18.63 3.03 -10.78
CA GLY A 41 -18.19 3.34 -9.42
C GLY A 41 -18.47 2.26 -8.37
N TRP A 42 -19.21 1.20 -8.72
CA TRP A 42 -19.50 0.10 -7.81
C TRP A 42 -19.53 -1.30 -8.47
N CYS A 43 -19.55 -1.38 -9.80
CA CYS A 43 -19.31 -2.60 -10.57
C CYS A 43 -18.01 -2.51 -11.39
N TYR A 44 -17.54 -3.66 -11.85
CA TYR A 44 -16.51 -3.76 -12.87
C TYR A 44 -16.79 -4.93 -13.83
N TRP A 45 -16.29 -4.86 -15.05
CA TRP A 45 -16.37 -5.97 -16.01
C TRP A 45 -15.21 -6.94 -15.76
N ASN A 46 -15.51 -8.21 -15.53
CA ASN A 46 -14.50 -9.25 -15.32
C ASN A 46 -14.02 -9.93 -16.63
N GLY A 47 -14.55 -9.53 -17.78
CA GLY A 47 -14.34 -10.17 -19.08
C GLY A 47 -15.55 -10.96 -19.60
N VAL A 48 -16.45 -11.38 -18.70
CA VAL A 48 -17.61 -12.24 -18.98
C VAL A 48 -18.93 -11.64 -18.45
N SER A 49 -18.89 -11.05 -17.25
CA SER A 49 -20.02 -10.44 -16.56
C SER A 49 -19.59 -9.20 -15.78
N CYS A 50 -20.56 -8.39 -15.36
CA CYS A 50 -20.30 -7.37 -14.36
C CYS A 50 -20.29 -8.00 -12.95
N ASP A 51 -19.23 -7.76 -12.21
CA ASP A 51 -19.08 -8.16 -10.80
C ASP A 51 -19.05 -6.91 -9.91
N THR A 52 -19.48 -7.06 -8.66
CA THR A 52 -19.42 -5.98 -7.67
C THR A 52 -17.97 -5.72 -7.26
N LEU A 53 -17.59 -4.44 -7.23
CA LEU A 53 -16.29 -4.04 -6.71
C LEU A 53 -16.18 -4.40 -5.22
N PRO A 54 -15.01 -4.83 -4.74
CA PRO A 54 -14.72 -4.85 -3.31
C PRO A 54 -15.09 -3.53 -2.65
N CYS A 55 -15.69 -3.56 -1.45
CA CYS A 55 -16.25 -2.36 -0.80
C CYS A 55 -15.30 -1.16 -0.76
N TYR A 56 -14.01 -1.38 -0.51
CA TYR A 56 -13.03 -0.30 -0.44
C TYR A 56 -12.70 0.36 -1.80
N LEU A 57 -13.02 -0.31 -2.92
CA LEU A 57 -12.87 0.19 -4.29
C LEU A 57 -14.12 0.93 -4.78
N ILE A 58 -15.25 0.79 -4.09
CA ILE A 58 -16.48 1.52 -4.40
C ILE A 58 -16.25 3.00 -4.10
N ASP A 59 -16.43 3.84 -5.12
CA ASP A 59 -16.36 5.30 -5.02
C ASP A 59 -17.75 5.95 -5.10
N GLU A 60 -18.78 5.17 -5.38
CA GLU A 60 -20.17 5.62 -5.42
C GLU A 60 -20.87 5.50 -4.06
N VAL A 61 -21.17 6.65 -3.47
CA VAL A 61 -21.72 6.76 -2.11
C VAL A 61 -23.11 6.15 -1.97
N ALA A 62 -23.96 6.29 -2.99
CA ALA A 62 -25.30 5.71 -2.95
C ALA A 62 -25.28 4.18 -2.94
N ALA A 63 -24.23 3.56 -3.50
CA ALA A 63 -24.14 2.11 -3.64
C ALA A 63 -23.97 1.34 -2.31
N CYS A 64 -23.52 2.00 -1.24
CA CYS A 64 -23.36 1.38 0.09
C CYS A 64 -24.17 2.02 1.22
N ARG A 65 -25.12 2.91 0.89
CA ARG A 65 -26.02 3.52 1.89
C ARG A 65 -27.37 2.85 1.90
N THR A 66 -27.85 2.49 3.08
CA THR A 66 -29.26 2.20 3.36
C THR A 66 -30.05 3.49 3.52
N GLY A 67 -30.49 4.06 2.38
CA GLY A 67 -31.54 5.08 2.34
C GLY A 67 -32.94 4.44 2.34
N GLY A 68 -33.96 5.13 2.87
CA GLY A 68 -35.34 4.61 2.94
C GLY A 68 -35.90 4.10 1.60
N SER A 69 -36.89 3.21 1.63
CA SER A 69 -37.56 2.54 0.48
C SER A 69 -36.67 1.88 -0.60
N LEU A 70 -35.34 1.96 -0.51
CA LEU A 70 -34.44 1.26 -1.40
C LEU A 70 -34.59 -0.25 -1.18
N GLN A 71 -34.96 -0.96 -2.26
CA GLN A 71 -35.00 -2.41 -2.25
C GLN A 71 -33.59 -2.96 -2.05
N PRO A 72 -33.39 -4.02 -1.25
CA PRO A 72 -32.09 -4.65 -1.10
C PRO A 72 -31.59 -5.19 -2.45
N GLY A 73 -30.44 -4.72 -2.91
CA GLY A 73 -29.79 -5.10 -4.16
C GLY A 73 -28.44 -4.38 -4.34
N GLY A 74 -27.54 -4.93 -5.15
CA GLY A 74 -26.21 -4.36 -5.38
C GLY A 74 -25.24 -4.49 -4.21
N ALA A 75 -24.26 -3.58 -4.12
CA ALA A 75 -23.19 -3.59 -3.11
C ALA A 75 -23.68 -3.39 -1.66
N ILE A 76 -24.90 -2.89 -1.48
CA ILE A 76 -25.53 -2.66 -0.18
C ILE A 76 -25.68 -3.93 0.66
N ILE A 77 -25.59 -5.11 0.05
CA ILE A 77 -25.70 -6.40 0.76
C ILE A 77 -24.42 -6.68 1.56
N ASP A 78 -23.26 -6.33 1.00
CA ASP A 78 -21.94 -6.67 1.53
C ASP A 78 -21.17 -5.48 2.13
N CYS A 79 -21.58 -4.26 1.79
CA CYS A 79 -20.88 -3.02 2.14
C CYS A 79 -21.75 -2.05 2.96
N ASP A 80 -21.12 -1.36 3.91
CA ASP A 80 -21.68 -0.22 4.65
C ASP A 80 -20.97 1.08 4.27
N SER A 81 -21.68 2.20 4.39
CA SER A 81 -21.10 3.54 4.26
C SER A 81 -20.14 3.80 5.41
N LEU A 82 -19.00 4.43 5.11
CA LEU A 82 -18.14 5.02 6.14
C LEU A 82 -18.78 6.29 6.67
N GLU A 83 -19.04 6.35 7.97
CA GLU A 83 -19.63 7.52 8.63
C GLU A 83 -18.63 8.67 8.76
N THR A 84 -17.37 8.36 9.05
CA THR A 84 -16.29 9.34 9.21
C THR A 84 -14.98 8.78 8.67
N PHE A 85 -14.32 9.52 7.77
CA PHE A 85 -12.96 9.22 7.34
C PHE A 85 -12.18 10.52 7.09
N SER A 86 -10.85 10.43 7.08
CA SER A 86 -10.00 11.59 6.78
C SER A 86 -10.20 12.04 5.34
N LEU A 87 -10.31 13.37 5.12
CA LEU A 87 -10.43 14.01 3.80
C LEU A 87 -9.22 13.75 2.87
N GLN A 88 -8.15 13.17 3.41
CA GLN A 88 -6.98 12.77 2.65
C GLN A 88 -7.21 11.54 1.75
N TYR A 89 -8.30 10.80 1.98
CA TYR A 89 -8.53 9.50 1.37
C TYR A 89 -9.94 9.41 0.74
N ASP A 90 -10.06 8.61 -0.31
CA ASP A 90 -11.27 8.49 -1.16
C ASP A 90 -12.18 7.30 -0.78
N ASN A 91 -12.02 6.74 0.42
CA ASN A 91 -12.82 5.57 0.80
C ASN A 91 -14.26 5.96 1.15
N VAL A 92 -15.21 5.28 0.51
CA VAL A 92 -16.64 5.54 0.69
C VAL A 92 -17.33 4.40 1.45
N CYS A 93 -16.98 3.17 1.13
CA CYS A 93 -17.61 1.99 1.71
C CYS A 93 -16.60 1.11 2.45
N CYS A 94 -17.06 0.44 3.50
CA CYS A 94 -16.35 -0.63 4.19
C CYS A 94 -17.16 -1.92 4.14
N ASP A 95 -16.47 -3.03 4.41
CA ASP A 95 -17.12 -4.32 4.52
C ASP A 95 -17.94 -4.40 5.81
N LYS A 96 -19.22 -4.77 5.71
CA LYS A 96 -20.14 -4.89 6.86
C LYS A 96 -19.59 -5.77 7.96
N ASN A 97 -18.91 -6.86 7.60
CA ASN A 97 -18.37 -7.82 8.55
C ASN A 97 -17.10 -7.32 9.25
N LEU A 98 -16.49 -6.23 8.78
CA LEU A 98 -15.32 -5.62 9.42
C LEU A 98 -15.70 -4.50 10.40
N GLY A 99 -16.86 -3.87 10.23
CA GLY A 99 -17.35 -2.76 11.07
C GLY A 99 -16.49 -1.48 11.04
N LYS A 100 -15.35 -1.49 10.35
CA LYS A 100 -14.44 -0.36 10.13
C LYS A 100 -13.56 -0.59 8.91
N LEU A 101 -13.01 0.48 8.33
CA LEU A 101 -12.05 0.36 7.24
C LEU A 101 -10.70 -0.16 7.76
N ASN A 102 -10.16 -1.21 7.13
CA ASN A 102 -8.80 -1.65 7.40
C ASN A 102 -7.79 -0.66 6.77
N TYR A 103 -6.69 -0.32 7.44
CA TYR A 103 -5.65 0.56 6.89
C TYR A 103 -5.05 0.03 5.58
N ALA A 104 -5.00 -1.30 5.40
CA ALA A 104 -4.61 -1.96 4.15
C ALA A 104 -5.56 -1.66 2.97
N PHE A 105 -6.76 -1.15 3.22
CA PHE A 105 -7.78 -0.78 2.23
C PHE A 105 -7.90 0.71 1.96
N VAL A 106 -7.10 1.53 2.65
CA VAL A 106 -7.12 2.97 2.46
C VAL A 106 -6.67 3.33 1.04
N ARG A 107 -7.32 4.33 0.45
CA ARG A 107 -7.03 4.83 -0.90
C ARG A 107 -6.77 6.32 -0.83
N PHE A 108 -5.61 6.76 -1.29
CA PHE A 108 -5.39 8.16 -1.62
C PHE A 108 -6.30 8.57 -2.78
N THR A 109 -6.65 9.85 -2.78
CA THR A 109 -7.43 10.45 -3.86
C THR A 109 -6.71 10.29 -5.19
N MET A 110 -7.42 9.74 -6.17
CA MET A 110 -6.89 9.57 -7.52
C MET A 110 -7.11 10.87 -8.30
N ASN A 111 -6.04 11.59 -8.62
CA ASN A 111 -6.12 12.66 -9.62
C ASN A 111 -5.73 12.11 -11.00
N PHE A 112 -6.43 12.54 -12.03
CA PHE A 112 -6.15 12.16 -13.42
C PHE A 112 -5.58 13.33 -14.21
N ASP A 113 -5.01 14.33 -13.53
CA ASP A 113 -4.25 15.38 -14.18
C ASP A 113 -2.93 14.82 -14.70
N GLY A 114 -2.46 15.31 -15.85
CA GLY A 114 -1.23 14.84 -16.48
C GLY A 114 -1.44 13.64 -17.40
N PHE A 115 -0.38 12.86 -17.61
CA PHE A 115 -0.34 11.83 -18.66
C PHE A 115 0.41 10.57 -18.20
N VAL A 116 0.14 9.43 -18.84
CA VAL A 116 0.82 8.16 -18.51
C VAL A 116 2.10 7.90 -19.30
N HIS A 117 2.16 8.35 -20.55
CA HIS A 117 3.23 8.02 -21.50
C HIS A 117 4.13 9.19 -21.88
N GLN A 118 3.72 10.40 -21.50
CA GLN A 118 4.33 11.62 -21.97
C GLN A 118 4.26 12.70 -20.90
N THR A 119 4.93 13.81 -21.16
CA THR A 119 4.85 15.02 -20.34
C THR A 119 3.72 15.91 -20.84
N SER A 120 3.45 17.01 -20.12
CA SER A 120 2.53 18.06 -20.60
C SER A 120 2.87 18.63 -21.97
N ASP A 121 4.14 18.55 -22.38
CA ASP A 121 4.65 19.06 -23.65
C ASP A 121 4.70 17.97 -24.74
N ALA A 122 3.99 16.85 -24.54
CA ALA A 122 3.96 15.69 -25.44
C ALA A 122 5.32 15.01 -25.68
N ILE A 123 6.31 15.23 -24.81
CA ILE A 123 7.57 14.47 -24.83
C ILE A 123 7.32 13.10 -24.23
N SER A 124 7.60 12.03 -24.97
CA SER A 124 7.46 10.65 -24.46
C SER A 124 8.37 10.40 -23.27
N ILE A 125 7.97 9.49 -22.38
CA ILE A 125 8.76 9.14 -21.20
C ILE A 125 10.15 8.62 -21.55
N THR A 126 10.27 7.91 -22.68
CA THR A 126 11.53 7.35 -23.17
C THR A 126 12.48 8.43 -23.71
N SER A 127 11.95 9.53 -24.24
CA SER A 127 12.74 10.66 -24.77
C SER A 127 12.98 11.77 -23.75
N LEU A 128 12.30 11.75 -22.60
CA LEU A 128 12.49 12.73 -21.54
C LEU A 128 13.91 12.65 -20.97
N ASN A 129 14.70 13.71 -21.09
CA ASN A 129 16.04 13.77 -20.52
C ASN A 129 16.09 14.71 -19.31
N VAL A 130 15.85 14.14 -18.12
CA VAL A 130 15.81 14.87 -16.85
C VAL A 130 17.16 15.52 -16.50
N ALA A 131 18.27 14.95 -16.97
CA ALA A 131 19.62 15.48 -16.71
C ALA A 131 19.88 16.85 -17.35
N LEU A 132 19.09 17.26 -18.32
CA LEU A 132 19.33 18.52 -19.04
C LEU A 132 19.02 19.76 -18.19
N SER A 133 17.97 19.72 -17.36
CA SER A 133 17.59 20.89 -16.56
C SER A 133 16.56 20.56 -15.47
N VAL A 134 16.42 21.48 -14.51
CA VAL A 134 15.31 21.50 -13.54
C VAL A 134 13.94 21.49 -14.23
N LYS A 135 13.81 22.14 -15.39
CA LYS A 135 12.53 22.18 -16.14
C LYS A 135 12.13 20.76 -16.57
N GLU A 136 13.07 19.98 -17.08
CA GLU A 136 12.83 18.58 -17.47
C GLU A 136 12.52 17.69 -16.26
N MET A 137 13.12 17.95 -15.10
CA MET A 137 12.73 17.30 -13.84
C MET A 137 11.27 17.58 -13.47
N PHE A 138 10.80 18.82 -13.59
CA PHE A 138 9.38 19.11 -13.31
C PHE A 138 8.43 18.44 -14.30
N LYS A 139 8.86 18.24 -15.56
CA LYS A 139 8.08 17.48 -16.53
C LYS A 139 7.91 16.02 -16.13
N LEU A 140 8.92 15.39 -15.50
CA LEU A 140 8.78 14.04 -14.93
C LEU A 140 7.61 13.98 -13.95
N TYR A 141 7.39 15.02 -13.14
CA TYR A 141 6.30 15.06 -12.17
C TYR A 141 4.91 15.30 -12.78
N THR A 142 4.84 15.62 -14.08
CA THR A 142 3.57 15.65 -14.85
C THR A 142 3.15 14.28 -15.35
N ILE A 143 4.06 13.29 -15.32
CA ILE A 143 3.73 11.90 -15.57
C ILE A 143 3.01 11.36 -14.34
N ASN A 144 1.81 10.82 -14.55
CA ASN A 144 0.91 10.41 -13.51
C ASN A 144 0.61 8.90 -13.62
N PRO A 145 1.13 8.08 -12.69
CA PRO A 145 0.85 6.64 -12.62
C PRO A 145 -0.63 6.27 -12.60
N TRP A 146 -1.52 7.12 -12.04
CA TRP A 146 -2.94 6.77 -11.88
C TRP A 146 -3.65 6.44 -13.20
N HIS A 147 -3.20 7.03 -14.30
CA HIS A 147 -3.73 6.76 -15.64
C HIS A 147 -3.48 5.32 -16.12
N VAL A 148 -2.52 4.59 -15.53
CA VAL A 148 -2.30 3.17 -15.84
C VAL A 148 -3.50 2.31 -15.41
N SER A 149 -4.34 2.78 -14.48
CA SER A 149 -5.53 2.04 -14.01
C SER A 149 -6.61 1.80 -15.08
N ILE A 150 -6.56 2.53 -16.21
CA ILE A 150 -7.50 2.39 -17.33
C ILE A 150 -7.20 1.12 -18.14
N GLU A 151 -5.98 0.60 -18.07
CA GLU A 151 -5.59 -0.59 -18.82
C GLU A 151 -6.35 -1.83 -18.33
N THR A 152 -6.95 -2.57 -19.25
CA THR A 152 -7.61 -3.85 -18.96
C THR A 152 -6.70 -5.06 -19.23
N ASP A 153 -5.60 -4.86 -19.97
CA ASP A 153 -4.63 -5.89 -20.30
C ASP A 153 -3.44 -5.90 -19.33
N VAL A 154 -3.07 -7.09 -18.84
CA VAL A 154 -1.96 -7.28 -17.87
C VAL A 154 -0.64 -6.79 -18.43
N VAL A 155 -0.36 -7.09 -19.71
CA VAL A 155 0.93 -6.75 -20.34
C VAL A 155 1.05 -5.25 -20.50
N GLN A 156 -0.01 -4.57 -20.93
CA GLN A 156 -0.05 -3.12 -21.03
C GLN A 156 0.06 -2.45 -19.67
N PHE A 157 -0.71 -2.90 -18.67
CA PHE A 157 -0.59 -2.39 -17.29
C PHE A 157 0.86 -2.48 -16.80
N GLN A 158 1.47 -3.66 -16.92
CA GLN A 158 2.84 -3.91 -16.51
C GLN A 158 3.84 -3.01 -17.26
N ALA A 159 3.77 -2.98 -18.59
CA ALA A 159 4.70 -2.22 -19.42
C ALA A 159 4.67 -0.72 -19.10
N LYS A 160 3.46 -0.15 -18.92
CA LYS A 160 3.26 1.26 -18.64
C LYS A 160 3.77 1.64 -17.25
N LEU A 161 3.40 0.88 -16.22
CA LEU A 161 3.87 1.16 -14.87
C LEU A 161 5.40 0.98 -14.75
N LEU A 162 5.95 -0.07 -15.35
CA LEU A 162 7.40 -0.30 -15.36
C LEU A 162 8.15 0.80 -16.13
N ALA A 163 7.61 1.33 -17.22
CA ALA A 163 8.24 2.44 -17.94
C ALA A 163 8.39 3.67 -17.03
N ILE A 164 7.34 3.99 -16.25
CA ILE A 164 7.37 5.08 -15.27
C ILE A 164 8.42 4.81 -14.19
N LEU A 165 8.35 3.65 -13.53
CA LEU A 165 9.27 3.31 -12.44
C LEU A 165 10.73 3.26 -12.92
N ASN A 166 11.00 2.67 -14.07
CA ASN A 166 12.34 2.62 -14.65
C ASN A 166 12.88 4.03 -14.97
N LYS A 167 12.01 5.00 -15.32
CA LYS A 167 12.46 6.37 -15.55
C LYS A 167 13.00 7.03 -14.29
N TYR A 168 12.35 6.82 -13.14
CA TYR A 168 12.84 7.32 -11.85
C TYR A 168 14.15 6.65 -11.42
N LEU A 169 14.39 5.41 -11.88
CA LEU A 169 15.54 4.59 -11.50
C LEU A 169 16.74 4.74 -12.44
N ASP A 170 16.54 5.28 -13.64
CA ASP A 170 17.65 5.49 -14.57
C ASP A 170 18.72 6.41 -13.94
N SER A 171 19.99 6.11 -14.19
CA SER A 171 21.10 6.78 -13.50
C SER A 171 21.10 8.31 -13.68
N PRO A 172 20.85 8.86 -14.89
CA PRO A 172 20.80 10.31 -15.07
C PRO A 172 19.65 10.98 -14.29
N THR A 173 18.44 10.42 -14.33
CA THR A 173 17.28 10.97 -13.62
C THR A 173 17.48 10.85 -12.12
N ARG A 174 17.89 9.68 -11.63
CA ARG A 174 18.18 9.44 -10.21
C ARG A 174 19.19 10.44 -9.65
N THR A 175 20.28 10.68 -10.37
CA THR A 175 21.29 11.68 -9.98
C THR A 175 20.68 13.06 -9.78
N VAL A 176 19.86 13.53 -10.72
CA VAL A 176 19.16 14.83 -10.59
C VAL A 176 18.20 14.83 -9.41
N LEU A 177 17.40 13.79 -9.26
CA LEU A 177 16.42 13.67 -8.17
C LEU A 177 17.07 13.73 -6.79
N LEU A 178 18.28 13.18 -6.64
CA LEU A 178 19.02 13.15 -5.38
C LEU A 178 19.79 14.44 -5.07
N THR A 179 20.30 15.13 -6.09
CA THR A 179 21.23 16.26 -5.94
C THR A 179 20.58 17.63 -6.10
N GLN A 180 19.47 17.72 -6.85
CA GLN A 180 18.86 19.01 -7.17
C GLN A 180 18.05 19.56 -5.99
N SER A 181 18.32 20.80 -5.58
CA SER A 181 17.66 21.45 -4.44
C SER A 181 16.13 21.52 -4.57
N ARG A 182 15.63 21.71 -5.79
CA ARG A 182 14.19 21.77 -6.11
C ARG A 182 13.50 20.41 -6.21
N SER A 183 14.23 19.31 -6.09
CA SER A 183 13.66 17.97 -5.99
C SER A 183 13.14 17.75 -4.57
N HIS A 184 11.83 17.81 -4.37
CA HIS A 184 11.22 17.60 -3.05
C HIS A 184 10.88 16.09 -2.85
N PRO A 185 11.21 15.45 -1.71
CA PRO A 185 10.94 14.03 -1.46
C PRO A 185 9.49 13.61 -1.70
N PHE A 186 8.52 14.47 -1.35
CA PHE A 186 7.10 14.31 -1.66
C PHE A 186 6.78 13.76 -3.07
N TYR A 187 7.45 14.22 -4.14
CA TYR A 187 7.15 13.74 -5.49
C TYR A 187 7.58 12.28 -5.71
N LEU A 188 8.64 11.85 -5.03
CA LEU A 188 9.12 10.47 -5.04
C LEU A 188 8.21 9.58 -4.20
N GLU A 189 7.85 10.03 -3.00
CA GLU A 189 6.87 9.36 -2.13
C GLU A 189 5.54 9.18 -2.84
N ARG A 190 5.10 10.20 -3.57
CA ARG A 190 3.90 10.17 -4.39
C ARG A 190 3.94 9.05 -5.42
N THR A 191 5.00 8.97 -6.20
CA THR A 191 5.15 7.88 -7.16
C THR A 191 5.11 6.51 -6.48
N VAL A 192 5.70 6.38 -5.29
CA VAL A 192 5.67 5.12 -4.52
C VAL A 192 4.25 4.77 -4.09
N TYR A 193 3.55 5.63 -3.34
CA TYR A 193 2.22 5.27 -2.85
C TYR A 193 1.21 5.08 -3.98
N GLN A 194 1.31 5.87 -5.05
CA GLN A 194 0.49 5.71 -6.24
C GLN A 194 0.69 4.35 -6.88
N SER A 195 1.94 3.97 -7.11
CA SER A 195 2.28 2.70 -7.77
C SER A 195 1.86 1.51 -6.92
N LEU A 196 2.04 1.59 -5.59
CA LEU A 196 1.59 0.57 -4.65
C LEU A 196 0.07 0.42 -4.65
N GLN A 197 -0.67 1.53 -4.52
CA GLN A 197 -2.13 1.52 -4.56
C GLN A 197 -2.67 1.01 -5.89
N LEU A 198 -2.08 1.43 -7.01
CA LEU A 198 -2.44 0.95 -8.34
C LEU A 198 -2.20 -0.55 -8.48
N LEU A 199 -1.02 -1.03 -8.08
CA LEU A 199 -0.73 -2.45 -8.11
C LEU A 199 -1.75 -3.22 -7.25
N ARG A 200 -2.01 -2.79 -6.01
CA ARG A 200 -3.01 -3.41 -5.13
C ARG A 200 -4.39 -3.43 -5.79
N ASP A 201 -4.92 -2.27 -6.17
CA ASP A 201 -6.30 -2.12 -6.66
C ASP A 201 -6.52 -2.83 -8.00
N TRP A 202 -5.57 -2.68 -8.94
CA TRP A 202 -5.65 -3.31 -10.25
C TRP A 202 -5.58 -4.82 -10.14
N THR A 203 -4.68 -5.32 -9.27
CA THR A 203 -4.52 -6.75 -9.11
C THR A 203 -5.75 -7.40 -8.49
N VAL A 204 -6.38 -6.77 -7.49
CA VAL A 204 -7.61 -7.26 -6.85
C VAL A 204 -8.76 -7.26 -7.85
N ARG A 205 -8.95 -6.16 -8.59
CA ARG A 205 -10.02 -6.03 -9.60
C ARG A 205 -9.88 -7.08 -10.72
N ASN A 206 -8.68 -7.25 -11.25
CA ASN A 206 -8.44 -8.09 -12.43
C ASN A 206 -7.99 -9.52 -12.11
N LYS A 207 -7.99 -9.93 -10.83
CA LYS A 207 -7.50 -11.25 -10.36
C LYS A 207 -6.15 -11.63 -10.99
N SER A 208 -5.23 -10.67 -11.01
CA SER A 208 -3.97 -10.79 -11.74
C SER A 208 -3.05 -11.87 -11.15
N PRO A 209 -2.17 -12.49 -11.95
CA PRO A 209 -1.22 -13.48 -11.43
C PRO A 209 -0.18 -12.86 -10.49
N LYS A 210 0.33 -13.67 -9.55
CA LYS A 210 1.43 -13.28 -8.64
C LYS A 210 2.68 -12.77 -9.37
N THR A 211 2.97 -13.31 -10.55
CA THR A 211 4.11 -12.91 -11.39
C THR A 211 4.10 -11.41 -11.76
N LEU A 212 2.93 -10.79 -11.87
CA LEU A 212 2.82 -9.34 -12.11
C LEU A 212 3.36 -8.53 -10.92
N ARG A 213 2.97 -8.92 -9.69
CA ARG A 213 3.48 -8.28 -8.47
C ARG A 213 4.98 -8.47 -8.35
N ASP A 214 5.45 -9.70 -8.57
CA ASP A 214 6.87 -10.04 -8.47
C ASP A 214 7.72 -9.25 -9.48
N ALA A 215 7.17 -8.87 -10.64
CA ALA A 215 7.85 -8.03 -11.62
C ALA A 215 7.90 -6.53 -11.27
N ILE A 216 6.84 -5.99 -10.65
CA ILE A 216 6.67 -4.54 -10.44
C ILE A 216 7.14 -4.09 -9.06
N LEU A 217 6.81 -4.85 -8.02
CA LEU A 217 7.05 -4.49 -6.63
C LEU A 217 8.53 -4.17 -6.33
N PRO A 218 9.53 -4.94 -6.84
CA PRO A 218 10.95 -4.62 -6.66
C PRO A 218 11.32 -3.20 -7.15
N LYS A 219 10.71 -2.77 -8.26
CA LYS A 219 10.95 -1.46 -8.86
C LYS A 219 10.33 -0.35 -8.02
N ILE A 220 9.15 -0.58 -7.44
CA ILE A 220 8.54 0.38 -6.52
C ILE A 220 9.41 0.57 -5.28
N TRP A 221 9.92 -0.51 -4.68
CA TRP A 221 10.80 -0.42 -3.52
C TRP A 221 12.15 0.22 -3.83
N SER A 222 12.65 0.04 -5.05
CA SER A 222 13.83 0.77 -5.52
C SER A 222 13.57 2.29 -5.57
N VAL A 223 12.37 2.72 -6.01
CA VAL A 223 11.98 4.15 -5.98
C VAL A 223 11.79 4.64 -4.55
N ALA A 224 11.25 3.80 -3.65
CA ALA A 224 11.15 4.09 -2.22
C ALA A 224 12.52 4.34 -1.58
N LEU A 225 13.54 3.57 -1.97
CA LEU A 225 14.91 3.82 -1.55
C LEU A 225 15.43 5.17 -2.07
N VAL A 226 15.19 5.51 -3.33
CA VAL A 226 15.53 6.85 -3.88
C VAL A 226 14.84 7.96 -3.09
N ALA A 227 13.56 7.78 -2.72
CA ALA A 227 12.81 8.72 -1.89
C ALA A 227 13.47 8.91 -0.52
N LEU A 228 13.76 7.81 0.19
CA LEU A 228 14.44 7.84 1.49
C LEU A 228 15.84 8.47 1.40
N THR A 229 16.64 8.12 0.39
CA THR A 229 17.94 8.77 0.16
C THR A 229 17.76 10.27 -0.05
N ARG A 230 16.75 10.69 -0.83
CA ARG A 230 16.48 12.12 -1.02
C ARG A 230 16.05 12.81 0.28
N MET A 231 15.32 12.16 1.17
CA MET A 231 14.99 12.73 2.49
C MET A 231 16.26 13.08 3.29
N THR A 232 17.28 12.21 3.24
CA THR A 232 18.57 12.47 3.92
C THR A 232 19.31 13.68 3.37
N THR A 233 19.20 13.96 2.08
CA THR A 233 19.87 15.11 1.45
C THR A 233 19.00 16.38 1.43
N PHE A 234 17.69 16.24 1.63
CA PHE A 234 16.74 17.36 1.68
C PHE A 234 16.59 17.95 3.09
N GLN A 235 16.38 17.10 4.10
CA GLN A 235 16.25 17.49 5.51
C GLN A 235 16.97 16.48 6.41
N PRO A 236 18.31 16.53 6.50
CA PRO A 236 19.13 15.48 7.13
C PRO A 236 18.81 15.19 8.60
N ASN A 237 18.21 16.15 9.31
CA ASN A 237 17.97 16.03 10.75
C ASN A 237 16.63 15.36 11.08
N TYR A 238 15.64 15.46 10.21
CA TYR A 238 14.30 14.95 10.47
C TYR A 238 13.43 15.02 9.22
N TYR A 239 12.97 13.86 8.75
CA TYR A 239 11.89 13.76 7.79
C TYR A 239 11.07 12.52 8.13
N GLN A 240 9.77 12.69 8.26
CA GLN A 240 8.83 11.58 8.41
C GLN A 240 7.54 11.91 7.66
N THR A 241 6.91 10.88 7.12
CA THR A 241 5.54 10.97 6.59
C THR A 241 4.68 9.87 7.17
N ASN A 242 3.49 10.28 7.61
CA ASN A 242 2.55 9.44 8.31
C ASN A 242 1.27 9.30 7.47
N TYR A 243 1.14 8.18 6.77
CA TYR A 243 -0.07 7.80 6.03
C TYR A 243 -0.53 6.41 6.47
N TYR A 244 -1.84 6.15 6.47
CA TYR A 244 -2.37 4.84 6.84
C TYR A 244 -1.92 3.71 5.91
N PHE A 245 -1.47 4.05 4.71
CA PHE A 245 -1.11 3.08 3.68
C PHE A 245 0.38 2.70 3.68
N ILE A 246 1.28 3.68 3.76
CA ILE A 246 2.74 3.51 3.86
C ILE A 246 3.35 4.72 4.58
N ASN A 247 4.33 4.47 5.45
CA ASN A 247 5.02 5.52 6.19
C ASN A 247 6.52 5.51 5.86
N PHE A 248 7.15 6.69 5.89
CA PHE A 248 8.59 6.84 5.72
C PHE A 248 9.18 7.62 6.88
N ALA A 249 10.40 7.29 7.30
CA ALA A 249 11.14 8.06 8.28
C ALA A 249 12.66 7.93 8.06
N ILE A 250 13.39 8.99 8.42
CA ILE A 250 14.84 8.93 8.65
C ILE A 250 15.11 9.24 10.13
N ILE A 251 15.92 8.40 10.77
CA ILE A 251 16.13 8.43 12.21
C ILE A 251 17.63 8.41 12.50
N PRO A 252 18.24 9.52 12.93
CA PRO A 252 19.63 9.52 13.35
C PRO A 252 19.89 8.54 14.50
N TYR A 253 21.06 7.91 14.56
CA TYR A 253 21.38 6.90 15.57
C TYR A 253 21.28 7.37 17.03
N PHE A 254 21.44 8.68 17.29
CA PHE A 254 21.25 9.24 18.63
C PHE A 254 19.80 9.13 19.13
N ARG A 255 18.83 8.92 18.24
CA ARG A 255 17.50 8.42 18.59
C ARG A 255 17.62 6.91 18.61
N ASN A 256 17.42 6.30 19.76
CA ASN A 256 17.67 4.89 20.00
C ASN A 256 16.46 3.98 19.77
N GLN A 257 15.33 4.51 19.31
CA GLN A 257 14.14 3.74 19.04
C GLN A 257 13.22 4.39 17.99
N ILE A 258 12.36 3.57 17.38
CA ILE A 258 11.20 3.99 16.60
C ILE A 258 9.94 3.36 17.17
N LYS A 259 8.84 4.12 17.21
CA LYS A 259 7.51 3.64 17.60
C LYS A 259 6.55 3.85 16.43
N MET A 260 5.93 2.77 15.97
CA MET A 260 4.99 2.76 14.84
C MET A 260 3.61 2.35 15.32
N GLN A 261 2.62 3.20 15.05
CA GLN A 261 1.22 2.97 15.40
C GLN A 261 0.48 2.44 14.18
N GLY A 262 0.23 1.14 14.15
CA GLY A 262 -0.60 0.53 13.13
C GLY A 262 -2.06 0.43 13.58
N GLN A 263 -2.89 -0.21 12.77
CA GLN A 263 -4.29 -0.42 13.14
C GLN A 263 -4.40 -1.44 14.28
N MET A 264 -4.92 -0.99 15.43
CA MET A 264 -5.10 -1.80 16.65
C MET A 264 -3.83 -2.40 17.25
N HIS A 265 -2.65 -1.88 16.90
CA HIS A 265 -1.40 -2.34 17.47
C HIS A 265 -0.35 -1.22 17.49
N THR A 266 0.73 -1.44 18.24
CA THR A 266 1.90 -0.56 18.23
C THR A 266 3.16 -1.40 18.31
N LEU A 267 4.09 -1.17 17.38
CA LEU A 267 5.40 -1.80 17.36
C LEU A 267 6.47 -0.77 17.69
N THR A 268 7.25 -1.03 18.73
CA THR A 268 8.48 -0.29 19.02
C THR A 268 9.68 -1.17 18.66
N ILE A 269 10.65 -0.59 17.96
CA ILE A 269 11.95 -1.21 17.70
C ILE A 269 12.99 -0.33 18.37
N ASP A 270 13.69 -0.91 19.33
CA ASP A 270 14.67 -0.26 20.20
C ASP A 270 16.07 -0.82 19.89
N TRP A 271 17.03 0.06 19.64
CA TRP A 271 18.44 -0.22 19.42
C TRP A 271 19.34 0.52 20.41
N SER A 272 18.84 0.81 21.62
CA SER A 272 19.60 1.43 22.70
C SER A 272 20.85 0.66 23.14
N GLY A 273 20.92 -0.63 22.83
CA GLY A 273 22.12 -1.44 23.02
C GLY A 273 23.19 -1.25 21.93
N TYR A 274 22.87 -0.61 20.81
CA TYR A 274 23.82 -0.36 19.73
C TYR A 274 24.74 0.81 20.07
N SER A 275 26.03 0.54 20.16
CA SER A 275 27.06 1.56 20.38
C SER A 275 27.62 2.02 19.04
N TYR A 276 27.13 3.14 18.52
CA TYR A 276 27.64 3.74 17.28
C TYR A 276 28.91 4.57 17.54
N THR A 277 29.98 4.30 16.79
CA THR A 277 31.25 5.06 16.85
C THR A 277 31.33 6.17 15.80
N ASN A 278 30.45 6.13 14.80
CA ASN A 278 30.37 7.09 13.71
C ASN A 278 28.96 7.68 13.63
N ASN A 279 28.82 8.85 13.01
CA ASN A 279 27.51 9.37 12.63
C ASN A 279 26.80 8.36 11.70
N GLY A 280 25.47 8.32 11.77
CA GLY A 280 24.66 7.45 10.95
C GLY A 280 23.17 7.65 11.23
N PHE A 281 22.36 7.00 10.43
CA PHE A 281 20.91 7.04 10.54
C PHE A 281 20.29 5.74 10.03
N VAL A 282 19.07 5.51 10.47
CA VAL A 282 18.19 4.45 10.00
C VAL A 282 17.19 5.06 9.03
N MET A 283 17.16 4.56 7.81
CA MET A 283 16.00 4.77 6.93
C MET A 283 14.96 3.70 7.25
N VAL A 284 13.73 4.14 7.46
CA VAL A 284 12.61 3.24 7.76
C VAL A 284 11.47 3.51 6.81
N TYR A 285 10.83 2.44 6.36
CA TYR A 285 9.45 2.52 5.91
C TYR A 285 8.62 1.40 6.53
N SER A 286 7.32 1.64 6.70
CA SER A 286 6.38 0.64 7.18
C SER A 286 5.11 0.60 6.34
N TYR A 287 4.51 -0.58 6.21
CA TYR A 287 3.29 -0.78 5.45
C TYR A 287 2.44 -1.93 6.03
N ALA A 288 1.15 -1.93 5.70
CA ALA A 288 0.24 -2.99 6.11
C ALA A 288 0.54 -4.29 5.33
N PRO A 289 0.89 -5.41 5.99
CA PRO A 289 1.34 -6.68 5.37
C PRO A 289 0.37 -7.24 4.35
N GLU A 290 -0.93 -7.01 4.57
CA GLU A 290 -2.01 -7.54 3.77
C GLU A 290 -1.97 -7.01 2.33
N GLN A 291 -1.42 -5.81 2.10
CA GLN A 291 -1.28 -5.21 0.76
C GLN A 291 -0.45 -6.08 -0.20
N PHE A 292 0.42 -6.93 0.32
CA PHE A 292 1.29 -7.82 -0.47
C PHE A 292 1.05 -9.30 -0.19
N GLY A 293 -0.14 -9.64 0.33
CA GLY A 293 -0.57 -11.03 0.52
C GLY A 293 0.06 -11.72 1.73
N ILE A 294 0.64 -10.98 2.68
CA ILE A 294 1.13 -11.55 3.93
C ILE A 294 -0.05 -11.70 4.90
N THR A 295 -0.48 -12.94 5.12
CA THR A 295 -1.69 -13.26 5.89
C THR A 295 -1.42 -13.59 7.36
N LYS A 296 -0.16 -13.79 7.75
CA LYS A 296 0.22 -14.26 9.10
C LYS A 296 0.63 -13.15 10.08
N ALA A 297 0.46 -11.89 9.70
CA ALA A 297 1.06 -10.76 10.40
C ALA A 297 0.13 -10.05 11.40
N TYR A 298 0.66 -9.77 12.58
CA TYR A 298 0.03 -9.02 13.68
C TYR A 298 0.55 -7.59 13.82
N SER A 299 1.75 -7.31 13.32
CA SER A 299 2.25 -5.95 13.13
C SER A 299 2.27 -5.56 11.66
N ASP A 300 2.45 -4.27 11.39
CA ASP A 300 2.92 -3.81 10.09
C ASP A 300 4.28 -4.46 9.74
N VAL A 301 4.59 -4.52 8.44
CA VAL A 301 5.96 -4.81 8.00
C VAL A 301 6.77 -3.54 8.16
N VAL A 302 7.94 -3.67 8.75
CA VAL A 302 8.87 -2.56 9.00
C VAL A 302 10.21 -2.89 8.37
N SER A 303 10.62 -2.06 7.43
CA SER A 303 11.90 -2.19 6.74
C SER A 303 12.91 -1.22 7.32
N ILE A 304 13.96 -1.76 7.94
CA ILE A 304 15.05 -1.03 8.59
C ILE A 304 16.29 -1.09 7.70
N ARG A 305 16.81 0.07 7.31
CA ARG A 305 18.03 0.23 6.52
C ARG A 305 19.00 1.16 7.24
N PRO A 306 19.95 0.61 8.01
CA PRO A 306 20.91 1.41 8.76
C PRO A 306 22.10 1.79 7.86
N PHE A 307 22.57 3.04 7.95
CA PHE A 307 23.63 3.57 7.10
C PHE A 307 24.68 4.33 7.91
N LEU A 308 25.95 4.16 7.51
CA LEU A 308 27.08 4.91 8.05
C LEU A 308 27.23 6.29 7.39
N GLY A 309 27.57 7.31 8.17
CA GLY A 309 27.87 8.67 7.70
C GLY A 309 26.67 9.61 7.71
N ASN A 310 26.85 10.80 7.13
CA ASN A 310 25.86 11.89 7.14
C ASN A 310 24.96 11.90 5.89
N THR A 311 25.30 11.13 4.85
CA THR A 311 24.58 11.05 3.58
C THR A 311 24.75 9.68 2.96
N VAL A 312 23.74 9.18 2.23
CA VAL A 312 23.89 7.95 1.44
C VAL A 312 24.47 8.26 0.06
N ALA A 313 25.54 7.56 -0.30
CA ALA A 313 25.96 7.46 -1.69
C ALA A 313 25.12 6.33 -2.33
N TYR A 314 24.15 6.69 -3.19
CA TYR A 314 23.41 5.68 -3.95
C TYR A 314 24.33 5.14 -5.05
N VAL A 315 25.06 4.06 -4.74
CA VAL A 315 25.89 3.35 -5.71
C VAL A 315 25.47 1.88 -5.65
N ASP A 316 25.03 1.32 -6.77
CA ASP A 316 24.48 -0.05 -6.86
C ASP A 316 25.46 -1.14 -6.34
N THR A 317 26.74 -0.80 -6.12
CA THR A 317 27.83 -1.65 -5.64
C THR A 317 28.52 -1.20 -4.34
N GLN A 318 28.14 -0.04 -3.77
CA GLN A 318 28.69 0.46 -2.50
C GLN A 318 27.54 0.90 -1.59
N ASP A 319 26.78 -0.07 -1.11
CA ASP A 319 25.89 0.21 -0.01
C ASP A 319 26.74 0.35 1.27
N ASN A 320 26.92 1.56 1.78
CA ASN A 320 27.51 1.82 3.09
C ASN A 320 26.54 1.44 4.24
N TYR A 321 25.81 0.34 4.08
CA TYR A 321 24.95 -0.22 5.12
C TYR A 321 25.80 -0.50 6.36
N ASP A 322 25.25 -0.12 7.50
CA ASP A 322 25.84 -0.43 8.78
C ASP A 322 25.49 -1.86 9.17
N ASN A 323 26.31 -2.80 8.69
CA ASN A 323 26.15 -4.23 8.97
C ASN A 323 26.35 -4.58 10.45
N LEU A 324 26.77 -3.63 11.29
CA LEU A 324 26.94 -3.81 12.74
C LEU A 324 25.77 -3.20 13.55
N PHE A 325 24.71 -2.73 12.89
CA PHE A 325 23.55 -2.10 13.52
C PHE A 325 22.69 -3.12 14.28
N TYR A 326 23.12 -3.43 15.49
CA TYR A 326 22.48 -4.34 16.44
C TYR A 326 23.10 -4.12 17.84
N PRO A 327 22.47 -4.59 18.93
CA PRO A 327 21.24 -5.37 18.99
C PRO A 327 19.96 -4.56 18.78
N LEU A 328 18.90 -5.25 18.35
CA LEU A 328 17.53 -4.74 18.29
C LEU A 328 16.67 -5.40 19.37
N LYS A 329 15.62 -4.71 19.80
CA LYS A 329 14.58 -5.22 20.69
C LYS A 329 13.22 -4.78 20.18
N PHE A 330 12.31 -5.74 20.02
CA PHE A 330 10.95 -5.51 19.55
C PHE A 330 9.98 -5.51 20.72
N ILE A 331 9.12 -4.51 20.79
CA ILE A 331 8.06 -4.41 21.79
C ILE A 331 6.74 -4.21 21.04
N TYR A 332 5.85 -5.19 21.16
CA TYR A 332 4.58 -5.24 20.49
C TYR A 332 3.43 -5.08 21.48
N TYR A 333 2.59 -4.07 21.25
CA TYR A 333 1.35 -3.86 21.97
C TYR A 333 0.18 -4.12 21.04
N TRP A 334 -0.87 -4.77 21.54
CA TRP A 334 -2.12 -4.91 20.80
C TRP A 334 -3.27 -4.30 21.59
N SER A 335 -4.11 -3.53 20.91
CA SER A 335 -5.37 -3.04 21.46
C SER A 335 -6.56 -3.84 20.93
N ASP A 336 -6.37 -4.69 19.93
CA ASP A 336 -7.42 -5.53 19.38
C ASP A 336 -7.96 -6.52 20.43
N THR A 337 -9.26 -6.44 20.69
CA THR A 337 -9.95 -7.28 21.67
C THR A 337 -10.38 -8.61 21.08
N SER A 338 -10.40 -8.76 19.74
CA SER A 338 -10.80 -10.01 19.10
C SER A 338 -9.65 -11.02 18.99
N ILE A 339 -8.39 -10.59 19.15
CA ILE A 339 -7.23 -11.48 19.04
C ILE A 339 -6.79 -12.00 20.40
N THR A 340 -6.37 -13.26 20.45
CA THR A 340 -5.67 -13.84 21.60
C THR A 340 -4.25 -14.20 21.20
N ILE A 341 -3.26 -13.62 21.89
CA ILE A 341 -1.85 -13.88 21.60
C ILE A 341 -1.32 -14.98 22.51
N VAL A 342 -0.92 -16.08 21.88
CA VAL A 342 -0.26 -17.21 22.55
C VAL A 342 1.25 -17.08 22.35
N GLN A 343 1.98 -16.83 23.44
CA GLN A 343 3.43 -16.58 23.41
C GLN A 343 4.22 -17.61 22.61
N ALA A 344 3.89 -18.91 22.74
CA ALA A 344 4.60 -19.99 22.06
C ALA A 344 4.55 -19.89 20.53
N ASN A 345 3.47 -19.29 19.99
CA ASN A 345 3.21 -19.21 18.56
C ASN A 345 3.73 -17.92 17.94
N LEU A 346 4.05 -16.90 18.76
CA LEU A 346 4.53 -15.60 18.31
C LEU A 346 5.98 -15.69 17.83
N LYS A 347 6.24 -15.24 16.61
CA LYS A 347 7.57 -15.21 16.01
C LYS A 347 7.85 -13.88 15.33
N LEU A 348 9.14 -13.59 15.21
CA LEU A 348 9.65 -12.59 14.30
C LEU A 348 9.82 -13.25 12.94
N PHE A 349 9.27 -12.63 11.90
CA PHE A 349 9.50 -13.02 10.53
C PHE A 349 10.36 -11.96 9.87
N ALA A 350 11.28 -12.41 9.03
CA ALA A 350 12.11 -11.56 8.22
C ALA A 350 11.88 -11.86 6.73
N ILE A 351 12.01 -10.83 5.91
CA ILE A 351 11.87 -10.90 4.45
C ILE A 351 13.24 -10.68 3.84
N THR A 352 13.67 -11.61 2.99
CA THR A 352 15.04 -11.67 2.46
C THR A 352 15.48 -10.42 1.70
N ASN A 353 14.61 -9.91 0.85
CA ASN A 353 14.84 -8.71 0.05
C ASN A 353 13.49 -8.22 -0.47
N ASP A 354 13.33 -6.91 -0.61
CA ASP A 354 12.16 -6.30 -1.24
C ASP A 354 12.03 -6.67 -2.74
N ALA A 355 13.14 -7.11 -3.36
CA ALA A 355 13.17 -7.55 -4.76
C ALA A 355 12.76 -9.02 -5.00
N ASP A 356 12.87 -9.87 -3.97
CA ASP A 356 12.45 -11.28 -3.99
C ASP A 356 12.09 -11.70 -2.56
N PRO A 357 10.85 -11.45 -2.13
CA PRO A 357 10.46 -11.57 -0.73
C PRO A 357 10.23 -13.04 -0.38
N THR A 358 11.28 -13.75 0.01
CA THR A 358 11.15 -15.00 0.75
C THR A 358 10.97 -14.68 2.23
N ILE A 359 9.86 -15.15 2.78
CA ILE A 359 9.55 -15.02 4.20
C ILE A 359 10.15 -16.21 4.95
N TYR A 360 10.97 -15.95 5.95
CA TYR A 360 11.45 -16.97 6.85
C TYR A 360 11.19 -16.57 8.31
N THR A 361 11.05 -17.58 9.16
CA THR A 361 10.92 -17.38 10.60
C THR A 361 12.32 -17.12 11.16
N ASP A 362 12.51 -15.99 11.83
CA ASP A 362 13.75 -15.72 12.53
C ASP A 362 13.74 -16.37 13.91
N THR A 363 14.66 -17.30 14.11
CA THR A 363 14.77 -18.09 15.35
C THR A 363 15.60 -17.40 16.44
N GLY A 364 16.27 -16.29 16.14
CA GLY A 364 17.09 -15.53 17.07
C GLY A 364 16.28 -14.66 18.03
N ALA A 365 15.00 -14.41 17.75
CA ALA A 365 14.10 -13.65 18.61
C ALA A 365 13.11 -14.57 19.33
N THR A 366 13.08 -14.50 20.66
CA THR A 366 12.06 -15.14 21.51
C THR A 366 11.20 -14.08 22.16
N PHE A 367 9.89 -14.32 22.33
CA PHE A 367 8.98 -13.35 22.92
C PHE A 367 8.51 -13.77 24.30
N THR A 368 8.42 -12.79 25.21
CA THR A 368 7.72 -12.90 26.50
C THR A 368 6.50 -11.98 26.47
N CYS A 369 5.32 -12.50 26.80
CA CYS A 369 4.07 -11.77 26.70
C CYS A 369 3.38 -11.64 28.07
N ASP A 370 2.88 -10.43 28.36
CA ASP A 370 1.92 -10.17 29.43
C ASP A 370 0.55 -9.91 28.77
N SER A 371 -0.32 -10.91 28.87
CA SER A 371 -1.67 -10.85 28.30
C SER A 371 -2.58 -9.84 28.99
N ALA A 372 -2.36 -9.53 30.28
CA ALA A 372 -3.16 -8.56 31.02
C ALA A 372 -2.81 -7.13 30.59
N ALA A 373 -1.51 -6.84 30.41
CA ALA A 373 -1.03 -5.57 29.90
C ALA A 373 -1.06 -5.47 28.36
N ARG A 374 -1.40 -6.55 27.66
CA ARG A 374 -1.43 -6.66 26.19
C ARG A 374 -0.13 -6.23 25.52
N ILE A 375 0.98 -6.75 26.01
CA ILE A 375 2.33 -6.45 25.56
C ILE A 375 3.14 -7.74 25.38
N CYS A 376 3.92 -7.81 24.30
CA CYS A 376 4.95 -8.82 24.08
C CYS A 376 6.28 -8.12 23.84
N THR A 377 7.35 -8.62 24.46
CA THR A 377 8.70 -8.09 24.32
C THR A 377 9.64 -9.19 23.85
N SER A 378 10.47 -8.89 22.85
CA SER A 378 11.47 -9.84 22.39
C SER A 378 12.68 -9.89 23.32
N SER A 379 13.42 -11.01 23.28
CA SER A 379 14.82 -11.04 23.66
C SER A 379 15.62 -10.01 22.85
N VAL A 380 16.78 -9.64 23.37
CA VAL A 380 17.78 -8.89 22.59
C VAL A 380 18.11 -9.71 21.34
N TYR A 381 17.94 -9.11 20.18
CA TYR A 381 18.00 -9.76 18.89
C TYR A 381 19.17 -9.22 18.07
N ASN A 382 19.98 -10.14 17.54
CA ASN A 382 21.03 -9.84 16.57
C ASN A 382 20.64 -10.54 15.26
N PRO A 383 20.44 -9.78 14.16
CA PRO A 383 20.03 -10.37 12.90
C PRO A 383 21.03 -11.41 12.38
N SER A 384 20.53 -12.46 11.71
CA SER A 384 21.41 -13.48 11.15
C SER A 384 22.34 -12.87 10.09
N SER A 385 23.61 -13.28 10.07
CA SER A 385 24.64 -12.78 9.15
C SER A 385 24.48 -13.28 7.71
N ASN A 386 23.27 -13.67 7.28
CA ASN A 386 23.06 -14.24 5.95
C ASN A 386 23.40 -13.17 4.89
N PRO A 387 24.36 -13.45 3.99
CA PRO A 387 24.87 -12.47 3.03
C PRO A 387 23.83 -11.97 2.03
N ASN A 388 22.74 -12.72 1.82
CA ASN A 388 21.62 -12.26 0.98
C ASN A 388 20.73 -11.20 1.67
N LEU A 389 20.92 -10.97 2.98
CA LEU A 389 20.20 -10.00 3.82
C LEU A 389 20.97 -8.69 4.06
N GLN A 390 22.10 -8.49 3.37
CA GLN A 390 23.00 -7.35 3.62
C GLN A 390 22.43 -5.99 3.15
N LYS A 391 21.19 -5.94 2.68
CA LYS A 391 20.54 -4.74 2.12
C LYS A 391 19.37 -4.24 2.97
N GLY A 392 19.61 -3.99 4.25
CA GLY A 392 18.54 -3.71 5.20
C GLY A 392 17.57 -4.89 5.35
N GLN A 393 16.79 -4.87 6.43
CA GLN A 393 15.93 -6.01 6.78
C GLN A 393 14.51 -5.56 7.05
N SER A 394 13.57 -6.31 6.48
CA SER A 394 12.14 -6.11 6.63
C SER A 394 11.59 -7.14 7.61
N TYR A 395 10.97 -6.68 8.68
CA TYR A 395 10.47 -7.52 9.77
C TYR A 395 8.97 -7.35 9.97
N TYR A 396 8.32 -8.40 10.45
CA TYR A 396 7.02 -8.29 11.07
C TYR A 396 6.86 -9.34 12.17
N ILE A 397 5.97 -9.07 13.11
CA ILE A 397 5.57 -10.02 14.15
C ILE A 397 4.32 -10.75 13.69
N GLY A 398 4.31 -12.06 13.80
CA GLY A 398 3.20 -12.91 13.35
C GLY A 398 3.16 -14.25 14.07
N LEU A 399 2.25 -15.13 13.62
CA LEU A 399 2.20 -16.52 14.10
C LEU A 399 2.71 -17.51 13.06
N VAL A 400 3.29 -18.61 13.52
CA VAL A 400 3.63 -19.78 12.66
C VAL A 400 2.35 -20.37 12.06
N ASP A 401 1.33 -20.52 12.92
CA ASP A 401 0.03 -21.13 12.62
C ASP A 401 -1.12 -20.19 13.06
N SER A 402 -1.46 -19.16 12.26
CA SER A 402 -2.68 -18.37 12.52
C SER A 402 -3.80 -18.77 11.57
N VAL A 403 -4.95 -19.12 12.15
CA VAL A 403 -6.15 -19.52 11.39
C VAL A 403 -7.32 -18.53 11.57
N ILE A 404 -7.29 -17.43 12.34
CA ILE A 404 -8.59 -16.79 12.72
C ILE A 404 -8.80 -15.29 12.39
N ASP A 405 -8.04 -14.29 12.82
CA ASP A 405 -8.74 -13.00 13.04
C ASP A 405 -8.69 -11.86 11.99
N LYS A 406 -7.90 -11.98 10.90
CA LYS A 406 -7.85 -10.94 9.84
C LYS A 406 -8.26 -11.44 8.44
N LYS A 407 -8.86 -12.62 8.38
CA LYS A 407 -8.90 -13.43 7.17
C LYS A 407 -9.62 -12.77 6.00
N ARG A 408 -10.78 -12.13 6.14
CA ARG A 408 -11.51 -11.62 4.95
C ARG A 408 -10.69 -10.58 4.17
N ALA A 409 -10.15 -9.57 4.87
CA ALA A 409 -9.36 -8.52 4.25
C ALA A 409 -8.05 -9.06 3.64
N GLN A 410 -7.35 -9.89 4.42
CA GLN A 410 -6.15 -10.60 4.00
C GLN A 410 -6.38 -11.51 2.79
N CYS A 411 -7.51 -12.20 2.79
CA CYS A 411 -7.91 -13.13 1.74
C CYS A 411 -8.17 -12.40 0.43
N ILE A 412 -8.99 -11.34 0.49
CA ILE A 412 -9.31 -10.51 -0.67
C ILE A 412 -8.04 -9.88 -1.27
N LEU A 413 -7.14 -9.33 -0.44
CA LEU A 413 -5.88 -8.74 -0.91
C LEU A 413 -4.83 -9.77 -1.34
N ALA A 414 -4.96 -11.01 -0.87
CA ALA A 414 -4.18 -12.18 -1.30
C ALA A 414 -4.83 -12.96 -2.46
N TYR A 415 -5.90 -12.43 -3.07
CA TYR A 415 -6.59 -13.01 -4.25
C TYR A 415 -7.37 -14.29 -4.01
N ASN A 416 -7.59 -14.61 -2.76
CA ASN A 416 -8.32 -15.80 -2.38
C ASN A 416 -9.80 -15.44 -2.23
N THR A 417 -10.67 -16.43 -2.49
CA THR A 417 -12.11 -16.22 -2.37
C THR A 417 -12.49 -16.36 -0.90
N TRP A 418 -13.18 -15.35 -0.38
CA TRP A 418 -13.73 -15.42 0.96
C TRP A 418 -15.16 -15.94 0.92
N THR A 419 -15.40 -17.08 1.57
CA THR A 419 -16.75 -17.59 1.84
C THR A 419 -17.01 -17.57 3.34
N THR A 420 -16.61 -18.63 4.05
CA THR A 420 -16.53 -18.72 5.53
C THR A 420 -15.08 -18.91 6.00
N ALA A 421 -14.19 -19.26 5.07
CA ALA A 421 -12.75 -19.32 5.22
C ALA A 421 -12.10 -18.77 3.95
N CYS A 422 -10.78 -18.56 4.02
CA CYS A 422 -10.02 -18.11 2.87
C CYS A 422 -9.63 -19.31 2.01
N ALA A 423 -10.10 -19.35 0.76
CA ALA A 423 -9.92 -20.45 -0.18
C ALA A 423 -9.12 -20.04 -1.40
#